data_AF-A0A151U290-F1
#
_entry.id   AF-A0A151U290-F1
#
_cell.length_a   1.000
_cell.length_b   1.000
_cell.length_c   1.000
_cell.angle_alpha   90.00
_cell.angle_beta   90.00
_cell.angle_gamma   90.00
#
_symmetry.space_group_name_H-M   'P 1'
#
loop_
_entity.id
_entity.type
_entity.pdbx_description
1 polymer ?
#
loop_
_entity_poly.entity_id
_entity_poly.type
_entity_poly.pdbx_seq_one_letter_code
_entity_poly.pdbx_strand_id
1 'polypeptide(L)'
;MMWNCVRVKAMAMPMAMGVPSCSWRPTITCCSSSTINTEQLRSQLDHLHAEAQATTTKATNARLRLLRLSEAAEKLQKQAAISIQKGDENYAREMLFQRKKVLQALDKSKRRIELLDELSTKLSEAISLKESQLIGNINVSIEDTTENASSPVRIIAPKEEVQKYFTKDNSDPYMMKFSDIQDVQLSIESEGNPVEDKETQNLLESLSIGSSNEDNIARNLSEISSYEDFMEHIDQKLSEIEAELVTVLNVSTLVLDNEDRPNNSRLQQTIELLESIHGIRQRIKSTKETKLRI
;
A
#
# COMPACT_ATOMS: atom_id res chain seq x y z
N MET A 1 -20.56 -46.78 -11.18
CA MET A 1 -19.83 -47.48 -12.27
C MET A 1 -18.92 -46.44 -12.91
N MET A 2 -17.59 -46.52 -13.00
CA MET A 2 -16.59 -47.54 -12.69
C MET A 2 -15.33 -46.79 -12.23
N TRP A 3 -14.69 -47.28 -11.18
CA TRP A 3 -13.31 -46.96 -10.86
C TRP A 3 -12.40 -47.66 -11.85
N ASN A 4 -11.41 -46.95 -12.40
CA ASN A 4 -10.27 -47.59 -13.06
C ASN A 4 -8.98 -47.17 -12.36
N CYS A 5 -8.65 -47.97 -11.34
CA CYS A 5 -7.35 -48.05 -10.73
C CYS A 5 -6.47 -48.93 -11.63
N VAL A 6 -5.42 -48.37 -12.22
CA VAL A 6 -4.40 -49.15 -12.93
C VAL A 6 -3.19 -49.29 -12.03
N ARG A 7 -3.03 -50.53 -11.56
CA ARG A 7 -1.90 -51.09 -10.82
C ARG A 7 -0.79 -51.50 -11.83
N VAL A 8 0.38 -51.85 -11.27
CA VAL A 8 1.47 -52.68 -11.83
C VAL A 8 2.65 -51.81 -12.31
N LYS A 9 3.93 -51.98 -11.92
CA LYS A 9 4.67 -53.18 -11.50
C LYS A 9 5.84 -52.79 -10.58
N ALA A 10 5.96 -53.45 -9.43
CA ALA A 10 7.22 -53.54 -8.70
C ALA A 10 8.14 -54.54 -9.43
N MET A 11 9.40 -54.18 -9.62
CA MET A 11 10.46 -55.12 -9.97
C MET A 11 11.48 -55.14 -8.83
N ALA A 12 11.40 -56.21 -8.05
CA ALA A 12 12.46 -56.66 -7.18
C ALA A 12 13.30 -57.69 -7.95
N MET A 13 14.61 -57.60 -7.86
CA MET A 13 15.50 -58.76 -7.99
C MET A 13 16.78 -58.58 -7.14
N PRO A 14 17.41 -59.69 -6.73
CA PRO A 14 18.23 -59.79 -5.52
C PRO A 14 19.71 -60.10 -5.81
N MET A 15 20.46 -60.39 -4.73
CA MET A 15 21.81 -60.98 -4.65
C MET A 15 23.00 -60.00 -4.71
N ALA A 16 24.09 -60.14 -3.94
CA ALA A 16 24.46 -61.05 -2.87
C ALA A 16 25.66 -60.46 -2.08
N MET A 17 25.72 -60.88 -0.81
CA MET A 17 26.85 -61.08 0.10
C MET A 17 28.28 -60.67 -0.33
N GLY A 18 28.94 -59.92 0.57
CA GLY A 18 30.39 -59.80 0.65
C GLY A 18 30.82 -59.12 1.95
N VAL A 19 31.00 -59.90 3.01
CA VAL A 19 31.62 -59.47 4.28
C VAL A 19 33.13 -59.67 4.15
N PRO A 20 33.94 -58.71 4.62
CA PRO A 20 34.94 -59.08 5.61
C PRO A 20 34.88 -58.19 6.86
N SER A 21 34.87 -58.89 7.98
CA SER A 21 35.28 -58.41 9.30
C SER A 21 36.62 -57.68 9.26
N CYS A 22 36.75 -56.58 10.01
CA CYS A 22 37.77 -56.45 11.05
C CYS A 22 37.71 -55.12 11.81
N SER A 23 37.95 -55.25 13.12
CA SER A 23 38.36 -54.25 14.10
C SER A 23 37.33 -53.23 14.60
N TRP A 24 36.80 -53.56 15.78
CA TRP A 24 36.27 -52.62 16.75
C TRP A 24 37.30 -51.53 17.09
N ARG A 25 36.87 -50.27 17.00
CA ARG A 25 37.35 -49.19 17.87
C ARG A 25 36.13 -48.51 18.49
N PRO A 26 36.04 -48.37 19.82
CA PRO A 26 34.96 -47.65 20.44
C PRO A 26 35.19 -46.14 20.30
N THR A 27 34.21 -45.50 19.67
CA THR A 27 33.58 -44.23 20.04
C THR A 27 34.43 -43.22 20.81
N ILE A 28 34.83 -42.15 20.12
CA ILE A 28 34.77 -40.78 20.70
C ILE A 28 34.13 -39.90 19.62
N THR A 29 32.80 -39.87 19.62
CA THR A 29 32.01 -38.79 19.02
C THR A 29 31.15 -38.26 20.14
N CYS A 30 31.78 -37.48 21.02
CA CYS A 30 31.09 -36.70 22.04
C CYS A 30 31.06 -35.25 21.54
N CYS A 31 29.87 -34.68 21.56
CA CYS A 31 29.54 -33.27 21.32
C CYS A 31 29.41 -32.83 19.83
N SER A 32 28.40 -33.33 19.11
CA SER A 32 27.94 -32.72 17.84
C SER A 32 26.48 -32.25 17.86
N SER A 33 25.81 -32.29 19.03
CA SER A 33 24.41 -31.86 19.12
C SER A 33 24.25 -30.33 19.10
N SER A 34 25.26 -29.57 19.51
CA SER A 34 25.23 -28.09 19.52
C SER A 34 25.57 -27.49 18.15
N THR A 35 26.50 -28.09 17.40
CA THR A 35 26.95 -27.58 16.09
C THR A 35 25.82 -27.63 15.04
N ILE A 36 25.07 -28.74 14.98
CA ILE A 36 23.94 -28.92 14.06
C ILE A 36 22.85 -27.86 14.30
N ASN A 37 22.58 -27.50 15.56
CA ASN A 37 21.59 -26.47 15.91
C ASN A 37 22.06 -25.08 15.47
N THR A 38 23.35 -24.75 15.64
CA THR A 38 23.89 -23.45 15.20
C THR A 38 23.92 -23.29 13.68
N GLU A 39 24.23 -24.35 12.94
CA GLU A 39 24.28 -24.31 11.47
C GLU A 39 22.87 -24.24 10.86
N GLN A 40 21.90 -24.96 11.43
CA GLN A 40 20.49 -24.80 11.07
C GLN A 40 19.99 -23.37 11.33
N LEU A 41 20.40 -22.76 12.44
CA LEU A 41 20.02 -21.39 12.77
C LEU A 41 20.63 -20.37 11.81
N ARG A 42 21.88 -20.57 11.38
CA ARG A 42 22.52 -19.75 10.33
C ARG A 42 21.78 -19.87 8.99
N SER A 43 21.44 -21.09 8.57
CA SER A 43 20.66 -21.31 7.34
C SER A 43 19.29 -20.63 7.38
N GLN A 44 18.61 -20.67 8.54
CA GLN A 44 17.35 -19.94 8.73
C GLN A 44 17.54 -18.42 8.66
N LEU A 45 18.64 -17.90 9.20
CA LEU A 45 18.97 -16.49 9.14
C LEU A 45 19.25 -16.03 7.71
N ASP A 46 20.04 -16.79 6.95
CA ASP A 46 20.31 -16.52 5.54
C ASP A 46 19.02 -16.51 4.72
N HIS A 47 18.11 -17.44 5.00
CA HIS A 47 16.79 -17.48 4.37
C HIS A 47 15.96 -16.23 4.68
N LEU A 48 15.91 -15.80 5.94
CA LEU A 48 15.21 -14.58 6.34
C LEU A 48 15.81 -13.32 5.70
N HIS A 49 17.14 -13.21 5.60
CA HIS A 49 17.79 -12.11 4.91
C HIS A 49 17.45 -12.08 3.42
N ALA A 50 17.46 -13.25 2.75
CA ALA A 50 17.06 -13.35 1.35
C ALA A 50 15.59 -12.92 1.16
N GLU A 51 14.69 -13.32 2.05
CA GLU A 51 13.28 -12.92 2.00
C GLU A 51 13.08 -11.42 2.28
N ALA A 52 13.86 -10.85 3.21
CA ALA A 52 13.85 -9.42 3.49
C ALA A 52 14.30 -8.61 2.27
N GLN A 53 15.40 -9.00 1.62
CA GLN A 53 15.88 -8.37 0.38
C GLN A 53 14.87 -8.50 -0.77
N ALA A 54 14.22 -9.66 -0.91
CA ALA A 54 13.18 -9.85 -1.91
C ALA A 54 11.96 -8.94 -1.63
N THR A 55 11.59 -8.77 -0.36
CA THR A 55 10.48 -7.91 0.07
C THR A 55 10.77 -6.43 -0.18
N THR A 56 11.96 -5.95 0.18
CA THR A 56 12.36 -4.56 -0.10
C THR A 56 12.39 -4.28 -1.61
N THR A 57 12.89 -5.22 -2.42
CA THR A 57 12.87 -5.12 -3.89
C THR A 57 11.45 -5.08 -4.45
N LYS A 58 10.51 -5.85 -3.88
CA LYS A 58 9.09 -5.78 -4.26
C LYS A 58 8.47 -4.42 -3.87
N ALA A 59 8.83 -3.89 -2.70
CA ALA A 59 8.33 -2.60 -2.22
C ALA A 59 8.82 -1.44 -3.09
N THR A 60 10.11 -1.43 -3.46
CA THR A 60 10.68 -0.41 -4.36
C THR A 60 10.03 -0.47 -5.75
N ASN A 61 9.78 -1.66 -6.29
CA ASN A 61 9.03 -1.79 -7.55
C ASN A 61 7.60 -1.25 -7.46
N ALA A 62 6.90 -1.53 -6.34
CA ALA A 62 5.56 -0.99 -6.11
C ALA A 62 5.57 0.55 -6.00
N ARG A 63 6.60 1.15 -5.38
CA ARG A 63 6.80 2.61 -5.35
C ARG A 63 7.06 3.19 -6.73
N LEU A 64 7.87 2.54 -7.56
CA LEU A 64 8.10 2.97 -8.94
C LEU A 64 6.80 2.93 -9.76
N ARG A 65 5.99 1.88 -9.59
CA ARG A 65 4.67 1.79 -10.22
C ARG A 65 3.74 2.91 -9.74
N LEU A 66 3.74 3.21 -8.44
CA LEU A 66 2.96 4.31 -7.88
C LEU A 66 3.30 5.64 -8.55
N LEU A 67 4.59 5.94 -8.72
CA LEU A 67 5.08 7.16 -9.37
C LEU A 67 4.63 7.25 -10.84
N ARG A 68 4.73 6.15 -11.59
CA ARG A 68 4.25 6.10 -12.99
C ARG A 68 2.72 6.27 -13.09
N LEU A 69 1.97 5.68 -12.16
CA LEU A 69 0.52 5.83 -12.12
C LEU A 69 0.09 7.26 -11.76
N SER A 70 0.79 7.93 -10.83
CA SER A 70 0.51 9.33 -10.53
C SER A 70 0.78 10.24 -11.73
N GLU A 71 1.88 10.00 -12.44
CA GLU A 71 2.20 10.76 -13.65
C GLU A 71 1.14 10.54 -14.75
N ALA A 72 0.72 9.30 -14.98
CA ALA A 72 -0.33 8.98 -15.93
C ALA A 72 -1.67 9.64 -15.56
N ALA A 73 -2.04 9.65 -14.28
CA ALA A 73 -3.25 10.31 -13.81
C ALA A 73 -3.21 11.82 -14.08
N GLU A 74 -2.08 12.49 -13.83
CA GLU A 74 -1.90 13.91 -14.14
C GLU A 74 -2.01 14.19 -15.64
N LYS A 75 -1.39 13.35 -16.48
CA LYS A 75 -1.48 13.50 -17.95
C LYS A 75 -2.93 13.45 -18.42
N LEU A 76 -3.72 12.49 -17.92
CA LEU A 76 -5.15 12.37 -18.24
C LEU A 76 -5.96 13.58 -17.77
N GLN A 77 -5.65 14.16 -16.60
CA GLN A 77 -6.31 15.38 -16.14
C GLN A 77 -5.95 16.59 -16.99
N LYS A 78 -4.68 16.74 -17.38
CA LYS A 78 -4.25 17.81 -18.29
C LYS A 78 -4.95 17.68 -19.64
N GLN A 79 -5.03 16.47 -20.19
CA GLN A 79 -5.76 16.20 -21.43
C GLN A 79 -7.25 16.54 -21.31
N ALA A 80 -7.91 16.12 -20.23
CA ALA A 80 -9.30 16.46 -19.97
C ALA A 80 -9.52 17.98 -19.91
N ALA A 81 -8.65 18.71 -19.19
CA ALA A 81 -8.73 20.17 -19.09
C ALA A 81 -8.57 20.86 -20.45
N ILE A 82 -7.61 20.41 -21.26
CA ILE A 82 -7.39 20.93 -22.62
C ILE A 82 -8.61 20.66 -23.51
N SER A 83 -9.22 19.48 -23.41
CA SER A 83 -10.39 19.13 -24.23
C SER A 83 -11.64 19.91 -23.83
N ILE A 84 -11.84 20.19 -22.54
CA ILE A 84 -12.90 21.10 -22.08
C ILE A 84 -12.70 22.49 -22.67
N GLN A 85 -11.47 23.03 -22.63
CA GLN A 85 -11.16 24.34 -23.21
C GLN A 85 -11.42 24.40 -24.73
N LYS A 86 -11.22 23.27 -25.43
CA LYS A 86 -11.51 23.13 -26.87
C LYS A 86 -12.99 22.92 -27.18
N GLY A 87 -13.86 22.74 -26.17
CA GLY A 87 -15.28 22.43 -26.34
C GLY A 87 -15.59 20.96 -26.63
N ASP A 88 -14.61 20.05 -26.51
CA ASP A 88 -14.80 18.61 -26.67
C ASP A 88 -15.04 17.93 -25.31
N GLU A 89 -16.26 18.12 -24.81
CA GLU A 89 -16.66 17.60 -23.50
C GLU A 89 -16.73 16.07 -23.47
N ASN A 90 -17.08 15.43 -24.57
CA ASN A 90 -17.23 13.97 -24.63
C ASN A 90 -15.87 13.28 -24.49
N TYR A 91 -14.85 13.79 -25.18
CA TYR A 91 -13.48 13.31 -24.99
C TYR A 91 -12.98 13.61 -23.58
N ALA A 92 -13.31 14.77 -23.01
CA ALA A 92 -12.93 15.09 -21.63
C ALA A 92 -13.56 14.11 -20.60
N ARG A 93 -14.83 13.76 -20.77
CA ARG A 93 -15.52 12.74 -19.95
C ARG A 93 -14.81 11.39 -20.03
N GLU A 94 -14.39 10.96 -21.22
CA GLU A 94 -13.63 9.71 -21.39
C GLU A 94 -12.26 9.77 -20.69
N MET A 95 -11.51 10.87 -20.84
CA MET A 95 -10.22 11.04 -20.14
C MET A 95 -10.37 11.00 -18.61
N LEU A 96 -11.43 11.61 -18.08
CA LEU A 96 -11.73 11.56 -16.64
C LEU A 96 -12.13 10.14 -16.18
N PHE A 97 -12.85 9.39 -17.01
CA PHE A 97 -13.18 7.99 -16.73
C PHE A 97 -11.92 7.11 -16.69
N GLN A 98 -11.00 7.29 -17.64
CA GLN A 98 -9.70 6.59 -17.60
C GLN A 98 -8.87 7.00 -16.38
N ARG A 99 -8.86 8.30 -16.02
CA ARG A 99 -8.18 8.77 -14.81
C ARG A 99 -8.73 8.09 -13.56
N LYS A 100 -10.05 7.89 -13.46
CA LYS A 100 -10.68 7.18 -12.33
C LYS A 100 -10.13 5.75 -12.20
N LYS A 101 -9.96 5.03 -13.32
CA LYS A 101 -9.36 3.68 -13.32
C LYS A 101 -7.89 3.71 -12.87
N VAL A 102 -7.12 4.69 -13.33
CA VAL A 102 -5.72 4.87 -12.92
C VAL A 102 -5.61 5.16 -11.42
N LEU A 103 -6.49 6.01 -10.88
CA LEU A 103 -6.54 6.30 -9.44
C LEU A 103 -6.87 5.06 -8.61
N GLN A 104 -7.80 4.21 -9.08
CA GLN A 104 -8.07 2.94 -8.41
C GLN A 104 -6.84 2.00 -8.40
N ALA A 105 -6.08 1.95 -9.50
CA ALA A 105 -4.83 1.19 -9.55
C ALA A 105 -3.74 1.80 -8.65
N LEU A 106 -3.72 3.12 -8.51
CA LEU A 106 -2.82 3.86 -7.62
C LEU A 106 -3.09 3.51 -6.15
N ASP A 107 -4.36 3.48 -5.73
CA ASP A 107 -4.72 3.08 -4.36
C ASP A 107 -4.37 1.62 -4.06
N LYS A 108 -4.54 0.71 -5.03
CA LYS A 108 -4.06 -0.68 -4.91
C LYS A 108 -2.54 -0.74 -4.72
N SER A 109 -1.80 0.11 -5.43
CA SER A 109 -0.34 0.19 -5.30
C SER A 109 0.09 0.73 -3.93
N LYS A 110 -0.61 1.73 -3.37
CA LYS A 110 -0.37 2.25 -2.01
C LYS A 110 -0.55 1.17 -0.95
N ARG A 111 -1.70 0.48 -0.96
CA ARG A 111 -1.98 -0.62 -0.03
C ARG A 111 -0.94 -1.73 -0.10
N ARG A 112 -0.44 -2.04 -1.31
CA ARG A 112 0.63 -3.03 -1.49
C ARG A 112 1.96 -2.56 -0.89
N ILE A 113 2.29 -1.28 -0.99
CA ILE A 113 3.50 -0.72 -0.36
C ILE A 113 3.38 -0.83 1.16
N GLU A 114 2.25 -0.42 1.73
CA GLU A 114 2.00 -0.52 3.19
C GLU A 114 2.18 -1.95 3.71
N LEU A 115 1.56 -2.94 3.04
CA LEU A 115 1.71 -4.34 3.41
C LEU A 115 3.15 -4.85 3.29
N LEU A 116 3.88 -4.45 2.25
CA LEU A 116 5.27 -4.85 2.06
C LEU A 116 6.20 -4.19 3.09
N ASP A 117 5.90 -2.96 3.48
CA ASP A 117 6.64 -2.25 4.52
C ASP A 117 6.40 -2.90 5.89
N GLU A 118 5.15 -3.26 6.21
CA GLU A 118 4.84 -4.04 7.42
C GLU A 118 5.52 -5.42 7.41
N LEU A 119 5.52 -6.13 6.28
CA LEU A 119 6.23 -7.40 6.16
C LEU A 119 7.73 -7.20 6.37
N SER A 120 8.31 -6.14 5.80
CA SER A 120 9.72 -5.81 5.97
C SER A 120 10.09 -5.53 7.42
N THR A 121 9.23 -4.87 8.20
CA THR A 121 9.47 -4.66 9.64
C THR A 121 9.39 -5.98 10.41
N LYS A 122 8.40 -6.84 10.10
CA LYS A 122 8.29 -8.18 10.71
C LYS A 122 9.47 -9.10 10.40
N LEU A 123 9.97 -9.07 9.16
CA LEU A 123 11.20 -9.80 8.82
C LEU A 123 12.41 -9.26 9.57
N SER A 124 12.51 -7.95 9.75
CA SER A 124 13.59 -7.33 10.52
C SER A 124 13.54 -7.74 12.00
N GLU A 125 12.34 -7.74 12.62
CA GLU A 125 12.13 -8.26 13.98
C GLU A 125 12.55 -9.75 14.08
N ALA A 126 12.14 -10.59 13.12
CA ALA A 126 12.48 -12.01 13.11
C ALA A 126 13.98 -12.25 12.94
N ILE A 127 14.65 -11.48 12.08
CA ILE A 127 16.11 -11.50 11.91
C ILE A 127 16.77 -11.15 13.25
N SER A 128 16.40 -10.03 13.89
CA SER A 128 17.00 -9.63 15.16
C SER A 128 16.79 -10.67 16.27
N LEU A 129 15.63 -11.33 16.34
CA LEU A 129 15.38 -12.42 17.28
C LEU A 129 16.28 -13.63 17.00
N LYS A 130 16.46 -14.00 15.72
CA LYS A 130 17.30 -15.13 15.31
C LYS A 130 18.79 -14.85 15.48
N GLU A 131 19.24 -13.62 15.22
CA GLU A 131 20.61 -13.16 15.52
C GLU A 131 20.87 -13.23 17.03
N SER A 132 19.94 -12.75 17.84
CA SER A 132 20.05 -12.82 19.31
C SER A 132 20.12 -14.27 19.80
N GLN A 133 19.32 -15.17 19.21
CA GLN A 133 19.38 -16.61 19.50
C GLN A 133 20.74 -17.21 19.09
N LEU A 134 21.30 -16.79 17.95
CA LEU A 134 22.59 -17.28 17.46
C LEU A 134 23.73 -16.83 18.38
N ILE A 135 23.73 -15.57 18.81
CA ILE A 135 24.67 -15.03 19.78
C ILE A 135 24.58 -15.80 21.10
N GLY A 136 23.36 -16.04 21.60
CA GLY A 136 23.13 -16.84 22.81
C GLY A 136 23.70 -18.26 22.71
N ASN A 137 23.44 -18.95 21.60
CA ASN A 137 23.94 -20.32 21.38
C ASN A 137 25.48 -20.38 21.29
N ILE A 138 26.11 -19.36 20.69
CA ILE A 138 27.58 -19.26 20.64
C ILE A 138 28.15 -19.07 22.04
N ASN A 139 27.57 -18.17 22.85
CA ASN A 139 28.05 -17.92 24.21
C ASN A 139 27.95 -19.16 25.11
N VAL A 140 26.84 -19.92 25.04
CA VAL A 140 26.67 -21.17 25.82
C VAL A 140 27.70 -22.24 25.39
N SER A 141 28.00 -22.34 24.09
CA SER A 141 29.02 -23.28 23.60
C SER A 141 30.46 -22.93 24.05
N ILE A 142 30.71 -21.66 24.36
CA ILE A 142 32.00 -21.18 24.87
C ILE A 142 32.12 -21.49 26.37
N GLU A 143 31.08 -21.27 27.18
CA GLU A 143 31.10 -21.62 28.60
C GLU A 143 31.34 -23.13 28.85
N ASP A 144 30.68 -24.01 28.09
CA ASP A 144 30.88 -25.48 28.15
C ASP A 144 32.31 -25.93 27.77
N THR A 145 33.09 -25.09 27.08
CA THR A 145 34.48 -25.41 26.72
C THR A 145 35.53 -24.80 27.66
N THR A 146 35.13 -23.89 28.55
CA THR A 146 36.07 -23.23 29.49
C THR A 146 36.51 -24.11 30.66
N GLU A 147 35.80 -25.20 30.95
CA GLU A 147 36.15 -26.09 32.06
C GLU A 147 37.33 -27.05 31.76
N ASN A 148 37.82 -27.13 30.52
CA ASN A 148 38.87 -28.08 30.14
C ASN A 148 40.07 -27.53 29.34
N ALA A 149 40.21 -26.22 29.11
CA ALA A 149 41.34 -25.68 28.34
C ALA A 149 41.80 -24.29 28.79
N SER A 150 42.39 -24.20 29.98
CA SER A 150 43.17 -23.03 30.40
C SER A 150 44.54 -23.03 29.71
N SER A 151 44.60 -22.64 28.42
CA SER A 151 45.85 -22.25 27.76
C SER A 151 45.88 -20.73 27.56
N PRO A 152 46.94 -20.01 27.98
CA PRO A 152 47.00 -18.55 27.88
C PRO A 152 47.01 -18.08 26.43
N VAL A 153 46.03 -17.25 26.05
CA VAL A 153 46.00 -16.56 24.75
C VAL A 153 47.08 -15.47 24.73
N ARG A 154 48.15 -15.67 23.97
CA ARG A 154 49.24 -14.71 23.80
C ARG A 154 48.94 -13.81 22.60
N ILE A 155 48.39 -12.62 22.84
CA ILE A 155 48.17 -11.61 21.79
C ILE A 155 49.52 -11.01 21.40
N ILE A 156 49.94 -11.22 20.15
CA ILE A 156 51.18 -10.63 19.60
C ILE A 156 50.78 -9.37 18.84
N ALA A 157 51.29 -8.21 19.28
CA ALA A 157 51.10 -6.94 18.57
C ALA A 157 51.84 -6.98 17.20
N PRO A 158 51.22 -6.51 16.11
CA PRO A 158 51.90 -6.37 14.83
C PRO A 158 53.10 -5.42 14.96
N LYS A 159 54.27 -5.83 14.46
CA LYS A 159 55.46 -4.98 14.41
C LYS A 159 55.43 -4.09 13.15
N GLU A 160 55.46 -2.77 13.34
CA GLU A 160 56.05 -1.79 12.41
C GLU A 160 57.54 -2.15 12.22
N GLU A 161 58.22 -2.02 11.08
CA GLU A 161 58.05 -1.29 9.82
C GLU A 161 59.05 -1.94 8.82
N VAL A 162 58.89 -1.71 7.51
CA VAL A 162 59.89 -1.02 6.66
C VAL A 162 59.45 -1.11 5.21
N GLN A 163 59.20 0.08 4.70
CA GLN A 163 58.83 0.47 3.35
C GLN A 163 59.89 0.05 2.31
N LYS A 164 59.47 -0.57 1.20
CA LYS A 164 60.24 -0.62 -0.03
C LYS A 164 59.33 -0.40 -1.24
N TYR A 165 59.52 0.76 -1.87
CA TYR A 165 58.91 1.23 -3.10
C TYR A 165 59.11 0.25 -4.26
N PHE A 166 58.09 0.08 -5.12
CA PHE A 166 58.21 0.13 -6.59
C PHE A 166 56.85 0.45 -7.25
N THR A 167 56.79 1.65 -7.82
CA THR A 167 56.23 2.07 -9.13
C THR A 167 54.83 1.65 -9.60
N LYS A 168 53.91 2.62 -9.49
CA LYS A 168 52.97 3.17 -10.50
C LYS A 168 52.41 2.22 -11.58
N ASP A 169 51.11 1.95 -11.53
CA ASP A 169 50.28 2.07 -12.74
C ASP A 169 48.84 2.48 -12.41
N ASN A 170 48.26 3.22 -13.35
CA ASN A 170 46.97 3.89 -13.28
C ASN A 170 45.80 2.91 -13.42
N SER A 171 44.70 3.13 -12.69
CA SER A 171 43.34 3.18 -13.24
C SER A 171 42.31 3.20 -12.11
N ASP A 172 41.46 4.23 -12.15
CA ASP A 172 40.25 4.37 -11.33
C ASP A 172 39.13 3.51 -11.96
N PRO A 173 38.56 2.51 -11.24
CA PRO A 173 37.52 1.66 -11.80
C PRO A 173 36.10 2.15 -11.44
N TYR A 174 35.43 2.67 -12.46
CA TYR A 174 33.98 2.62 -12.72
C TYR A 174 33.06 3.72 -12.16
N MET A 175 33.12 4.87 -12.86
CA MET A 175 31.92 5.59 -13.31
C MET A 175 31.11 4.70 -14.27
N MET A 176 29.95 4.20 -13.85
CA MET A 176 28.99 3.56 -14.76
C MET A 176 27.96 4.58 -15.25
N LYS A 177 28.13 4.99 -16.50
CA LYS A 177 27.14 5.74 -17.29
C LYS A 177 25.88 4.88 -17.44
N PHE A 178 24.70 5.46 -17.18
CA PHE A 178 23.44 4.89 -17.64
C PHE A 178 23.21 5.32 -19.09
N SER A 179 23.17 4.33 -19.97
CA SER A 179 22.88 4.44 -21.40
C SER A 179 21.39 4.73 -21.64
N ASP A 180 21.13 5.46 -22.72
CA ASP A 180 19.80 5.76 -23.27
C ASP A 180 18.91 4.52 -23.38
N ILE A 181 17.68 4.62 -22.86
CA ILE A 181 16.62 3.64 -23.09
C ILE A 181 15.70 4.21 -24.16
N GLN A 182 15.75 3.58 -25.33
CA GLN A 182 14.83 3.78 -26.44
C GLN A 182 13.36 3.64 -26.00
N ASP A 183 12.55 4.58 -26.46
CA ASP A 183 11.10 4.52 -26.45
C ASP A 183 10.62 3.23 -27.15
N VAL A 184 9.95 2.34 -26.41
CA VAL A 184 9.23 1.21 -27.00
C VAL A 184 7.74 1.43 -26.84
N GLN A 185 7.16 1.68 -28.01
CA GLN A 185 5.77 1.82 -28.38
C GLN A 185 4.82 0.82 -27.71
N LEU A 186 3.65 1.33 -27.33
CA LEU A 186 2.44 0.59 -26.96
C LEU A 186 2.05 -0.47 -28.01
N SER A 187 1.59 -1.63 -27.54
CA SER A 187 0.64 -2.46 -28.28
C SER A 187 -0.43 -2.94 -27.32
N ILE A 188 -1.65 -2.47 -27.59
CA ILE A 188 -2.90 -2.84 -26.95
C ILE A 188 -3.36 -4.12 -27.63
N GLU A 189 -3.65 -5.16 -26.86
CA GLU A 189 -4.45 -6.27 -27.36
C GLU A 189 -5.69 -6.41 -26.47
N SER A 190 -6.81 -6.41 -27.18
CA SER A 190 -8.19 -6.30 -26.73
C SER A 190 -8.78 -7.69 -26.66
N GLU A 191 -9.39 -8.07 -25.52
CA GLU A 191 -10.56 -8.95 -25.53
C GLU A 191 -11.25 -9.03 -24.16
N GLY A 192 -12.58 -8.93 -24.15
CA GLY A 192 -13.42 -9.30 -22.99
C GLY A 192 -14.63 -8.40 -22.70
N ASN A 193 -15.72 -8.59 -23.47
CA ASN A 193 -17.14 -8.23 -23.29
C ASN A 193 -17.60 -7.29 -22.14
N PRO A 194 -18.44 -6.26 -22.43
CA PRO A 194 -19.20 -5.53 -21.44
C PRO A 194 -20.54 -6.21 -21.11
N VAL A 195 -20.83 -6.38 -19.82
CA VAL A 195 -22.20 -6.57 -19.32
C VAL A 195 -22.71 -5.18 -18.94
N GLU A 196 -23.78 -4.73 -19.62
CA GLU A 196 -24.49 -3.48 -19.36
C GLU A 196 -25.27 -3.55 -18.04
N ASP A 197 -25.00 -2.63 -17.11
CA ASP A 197 -25.92 -2.29 -16.01
C ASP A 197 -26.56 -0.91 -16.28
N LYS A 198 -27.86 -0.93 -16.60
CA LYS A 198 -28.70 0.20 -17.05
C LYS A 198 -29.28 1.07 -15.94
N GLU A 199 -28.59 1.25 -14.81
CA GLU A 199 -29.16 2.01 -13.67
C GLU A 199 -28.54 3.39 -13.43
N THR A 200 -27.43 3.74 -14.09
CA THR A 200 -26.68 4.96 -13.76
C THR A 200 -27.03 6.19 -14.60
N GLN A 201 -27.84 6.05 -15.66
CA GLN A 201 -28.18 7.17 -16.54
C GLN A 201 -29.28 8.09 -16.00
N ASN A 202 -30.15 7.61 -15.09
CA ASN A 202 -31.31 8.39 -14.63
C ASN A 202 -30.99 9.47 -13.59
N LEU A 203 -29.80 9.48 -12.97
CA LEU A 203 -29.45 10.49 -11.96
C LEU A 203 -28.75 11.73 -12.53
N LEU A 204 -28.12 11.62 -13.70
CA LEU A 204 -27.36 12.72 -14.31
C LEU A 204 -28.24 13.71 -15.09
N GLU A 205 -29.45 13.29 -15.47
CA GLU A 205 -30.37 14.10 -16.28
C GLU A 205 -31.18 15.12 -15.45
N SER A 206 -31.13 15.03 -14.11
CA SER A 206 -31.93 15.89 -13.22
C SER A 206 -31.20 17.12 -12.65
N LEU A 207 -29.89 17.29 -12.91
CA LEU A 207 -29.08 18.38 -12.34
C LEU A 207 -28.79 19.53 -13.31
N SER A 208 -29.40 19.53 -14.50
CA SER A 208 -29.30 20.61 -15.47
C SER A 208 -30.39 21.67 -15.24
N ILE A 209 -30.30 22.40 -14.14
CA ILE A 209 -31.10 23.62 -13.90
C ILE A 209 -30.16 24.72 -13.40
N GLY A 210 -30.00 25.77 -14.22
CA GLY A 210 -29.63 27.11 -13.76
C GLY A 210 -28.14 27.48 -13.84
N SER A 211 -27.69 27.88 -15.02
CA SER A 211 -26.55 28.80 -15.15
C SER A 211 -26.87 30.11 -14.41
N SER A 212 -26.21 30.37 -13.27
CA SER A 212 -26.03 31.71 -12.71
C SER A 212 -25.04 31.67 -11.54
N ASN A 213 -24.14 32.67 -11.48
CA ASN A 213 -23.34 33.09 -10.32
C ASN A 213 -21.96 32.44 -10.03
N GLU A 214 -21.07 32.34 -11.01
CA GLU A 214 -19.62 32.19 -10.70
C GLU A 214 -19.06 33.45 -9.98
N ASP A 215 -19.55 34.65 -10.31
CA ASP A 215 -19.08 35.91 -9.73
C ASP A 215 -19.42 36.07 -8.23
N ASN A 216 -20.53 35.47 -7.76
CA ASN A 216 -20.84 35.47 -6.33
C ASN A 216 -19.99 34.45 -5.57
N ILE A 217 -19.61 33.32 -6.19
CA ILE A 217 -18.73 32.34 -5.54
C ILE A 217 -17.35 32.95 -5.28
N ALA A 218 -16.78 33.66 -6.26
CA ALA A 218 -15.49 34.32 -6.12
C ALA A 218 -15.50 35.46 -5.08
N ARG A 219 -16.59 36.25 -5.02
CA ARG A 219 -16.74 37.33 -4.03
C ARG A 219 -16.95 36.79 -2.62
N ASN A 220 -17.72 35.72 -2.44
CA ASN A 220 -17.98 35.09 -1.14
C ASN A 220 -16.71 34.51 -0.48
N LEU A 221 -15.72 34.07 -1.26
CA LEU A 221 -14.46 33.54 -0.74
C LEU A 221 -13.46 34.65 -0.35
N SER A 222 -13.63 35.87 -0.87
CA SER A 222 -12.72 36.99 -0.64
C SER A 222 -12.86 37.63 0.75
N GLU A 223 -13.96 37.38 1.46
CA GLU A 223 -14.25 37.89 2.80
C GLU A 223 -13.82 36.95 3.94
N ILE A 224 -13.35 35.75 3.58
CA ILE A 224 -13.03 34.69 4.56
C ILE A 224 -11.56 34.84 4.98
N SER A 225 -11.33 35.57 6.08
CA SER A 225 -9.98 35.87 6.57
C SER A 225 -9.44 34.82 7.56
N SER A 226 -10.33 34.06 8.21
CA SER A 226 -9.98 33.08 9.23
C SER A 226 -10.86 31.82 9.17
N TYR A 227 -10.43 30.76 9.89
CA TYR A 227 -11.22 29.53 10.02
C TYR A 227 -12.59 29.79 10.70
N GLU A 228 -12.66 30.74 11.63
CA GLU A 228 -13.92 31.06 12.31
C GLU A 228 -14.89 31.74 11.35
N ASP A 229 -14.40 32.73 10.57
CA ASP A 229 -15.18 33.42 9.54
C ASP A 229 -15.68 32.43 8.48
N PHE A 230 -14.86 31.43 8.13
CA PHE A 230 -15.26 30.37 7.21
C PHE A 230 -16.43 29.55 7.76
N MET A 231 -16.34 29.09 9.01
CA MET A 231 -17.39 28.29 9.62
C MET A 231 -18.69 29.08 9.82
N GLU A 232 -18.58 30.37 10.12
CA GLU A 232 -19.72 31.28 10.21
C GLU A 232 -20.38 31.50 8.85
N HIS A 233 -19.60 31.66 7.78
CA HIS A 233 -20.12 31.74 6.43
C HIS A 233 -20.86 30.46 6.01
N ILE A 234 -20.32 29.29 6.35
CA ILE A 234 -20.99 28.01 6.09
C ILE A 234 -22.30 27.89 6.89
N ASP A 235 -22.31 28.26 8.17
CA ASP A 235 -23.56 28.24 8.97
C ASP A 235 -24.61 29.19 8.40
N GLN A 236 -24.19 30.38 7.95
CA GLN A 236 -25.08 31.36 7.32
C GLN A 236 -25.72 30.78 6.04
N LYS A 237 -24.93 30.13 5.18
CA LYS A 237 -25.46 29.49 3.97
C LYS A 237 -26.38 28.31 4.26
N LEU A 238 -26.04 27.50 5.26
CA LEU A 238 -26.94 26.45 5.72
C LEU A 238 -28.23 27.01 6.31
N SER A 239 -28.19 28.16 6.97
CA SER A 239 -29.37 28.86 7.48
C SER A 239 -30.29 29.38 6.38
N GLU A 240 -29.72 29.91 5.29
CA GLU A 240 -30.47 30.34 4.11
C GLU A 240 -31.20 29.14 3.48
N ILE A 241 -30.48 28.03 3.27
CA ILE A 241 -31.05 26.79 2.71
C ILE A 241 -32.13 26.21 3.64
N GLU A 242 -31.90 26.20 4.96
CA GLU A 242 -32.88 25.73 5.94
C GLU A 242 -34.19 26.54 5.85
N ALA A 243 -34.10 27.87 5.73
CA ALA A 243 -35.27 28.73 5.55
C ALA A 243 -36.01 28.41 4.24
N GLU A 244 -35.29 28.24 3.13
CA GLU A 244 -35.89 27.87 1.84
C GLU A 244 -36.60 26.50 1.93
N LEU A 245 -35.96 25.49 2.51
CA LEU A 245 -36.57 24.17 2.67
C LEU A 245 -37.82 24.22 3.57
N VAL A 246 -37.80 25.00 4.65
CA VAL A 246 -38.99 25.22 5.48
C VAL A 246 -40.11 25.87 4.69
N THR A 247 -39.82 26.83 3.80
CA THR A 247 -40.85 27.41 2.93
C THR A 247 -41.43 26.37 1.97
N VAL A 248 -40.60 25.51 1.39
CA VAL A 248 -41.05 24.41 0.51
C VAL A 248 -41.96 23.44 1.27
N LEU A 249 -41.60 23.07 2.51
CA LEU A 249 -42.43 22.22 3.37
C LEU A 249 -43.77 22.89 3.71
N ASN A 250 -43.76 24.18 4.01
CA ASN A 250 -44.98 24.94 4.33
C ASN A 250 -45.91 25.04 3.11
N VAL A 251 -45.37 25.35 1.93
CA VAL A 251 -46.14 25.36 0.68
C VAL A 251 -46.70 23.98 0.37
N SER A 252 -45.89 22.93 0.54
CA SER A 252 -46.35 21.55 0.31
C SER A 252 -47.44 21.14 1.29
N THR A 253 -47.42 21.65 2.53
CA THR A 253 -48.47 21.43 3.54
C THR A 253 -49.78 22.15 3.20
N LEU A 254 -49.71 23.27 2.47
CA LEU A 254 -50.90 24.00 2.00
C LEU A 254 -51.49 23.40 0.72
N VAL A 255 -50.66 22.78 -0.12
CA VAL A 255 -51.04 22.26 -1.44
C VAL A 255 -51.48 20.80 -1.39
N LEU A 256 -50.91 19.99 -0.49
CA LEU A 256 -51.23 18.57 -0.38
C LEU A 256 -52.27 18.30 0.71
N ASP A 257 -53.25 17.45 0.39
CA ASP A 257 -54.19 16.95 1.39
C ASP A 257 -53.49 16.07 2.43
N ASN A 258 -54.03 16.04 3.64
CA ASN A 258 -53.40 15.36 4.79
C ASN A 258 -53.15 13.85 4.56
N GLU A 259 -53.91 13.22 3.66
CA GLU A 259 -53.73 11.79 3.31
C GLU A 259 -52.61 11.54 2.29
N ASP A 260 -52.32 12.50 1.42
CA ASP A 260 -51.29 12.38 0.37
C ASP A 260 -49.89 12.78 0.87
N ARG A 261 -49.84 13.47 2.01
CA ARG A 261 -48.62 13.99 2.63
C ARG A 261 -47.57 12.90 2.96
N PRO A 262 -47.91 11.78 3.65
CA PRO A 262 -46.91 10.74 3.97
C PRO A 262 -46.47 9.91 2.76
N ASN A 263 -47.24 9.92 1.66
CA ASN A 263 -46.94 9.15 0.45
C ASN A 263 -46.08 9.93 -0.55
N ASN A 264 -45.86 11.23 -0.32
CA ASN A 264 -45.07 12.07 -1.21
C ASN A 264 -43.56 11.90 -0.94
N SER A 265 -42.89 11.13 -1.80
CA SER A 265 -41.45 10.87 -1.68
C SER A 265 -40.59 12.13 -1.73
N ARG A 266 -40.98 13.16 -2.49
CA ARG A 266 -40.25 14.44 -2.56
C ARG A 266 -40.37 15.24 -1.27
N LEU A 267 -41.55 15.21 -0.64
CA LEU A 267 -41.76 15.83 0.66
C LEU A 267 -40.91 15.15 1.73
N GLN A 268 -40.90 13.81 1.75
CA GLN A 268 -40.10 13.04 2.69
C GLN A 268 -38.60 13.31 2.53
N GLN A 269 -38.11 13.38 1.29
CA GLN A 269 -36.71 13.75 0.99
C GLN A 269 -36.38 15.16 1.47
N THR A 270 -37.32 16.10 1.36
CA THR A 270 -37.15 17.48 1.83
C THR A 270 -37.05 17.54 3.36
N ILE A 271 -37.84 16.73 4.07
CA ILE A 271 -37.78 16.59 5.54
C ILE A 271 -36.42 15.98 5.95
N GLU A 272 -35.99 14.89 5.32
CA GLU A 272 -34.71 14.24 5.62
C GLU A 272 -33.50 15.18 5.35
N LEU A 273 -33.57 15.94 4.26
CA LEU A 273 -32.56 16.95 3.94
C LEU A 273 -32.52 18.06 4.99
N LEU A 274 -33.68 18.52 5.44
CA LEU A 274 -33.79 19.54 6.49
C LEU A 274 -33.17 19.04 7.80
N GLU A 275 -33.48 17.81 8.23
CA GLU A 275 -32.88 17.19 9.43
C GLU A 275 -31.35 17.07 9.30
N SER A 276 -30.87 16.68 8.13
CA SER A 276 -29.44 16.58 7.85
C SER A 276 -28.73 17.93 7.97
N ILE A 277 -29.32 18.99 7.40
CA ILE A 277 -28.78 20.36 7.48
C ILE A 277 -28.78 20.85 8.93
N HIS A 278 -29.88 20.64 9.67
CA HIS A 278 -29.98 21.01 11.07
C HIS A 278 -28.88 20.33 11.91
N GLY A 279 -28.64 19.04 11.68
CA GLY A 279 -27.57 18.29 12.35
C GLY A 279 -26.16 18.84 12.03
N ILE A 280 -25.91 19.26 10.79
CA ILE A 280 -24.63 19.90 10.42
C ILE A 280 -24.46 21.22 11.15
N ARG A 281 -25.47 22.10 11.14
CA ARG A 281 -25.42 23.40 11.84
C ARG A 281 -25.20 23.24 13.34
N GLN A 282 -25.85 22.25 13.96
CA GLN A 282 -25.65 21.94 15.37
C GLN A 282 -24.19 21.54 15.66
N ARG A 283 -23.58 20.73 14.79
CA ARG A 283 -22.15 20.36 14.92
C ARG A 283 -21.21 21.55 14.76
N ILE A 284 -21.50 22.48 13.85
CA ILE A 284 -20.74 23.73 13.69
C ILE A 284 -20.80 24.53 14.98
N LYS A 285 -22.00 24.74 15.52
CA LYS A 285 -22.22 25.45 16.79
C LYS A 285 -21.49 24.79 17.97
N SER A 286 -21.59 23.47 18.14
CA SER A 286 -20.89 22.75 19.21
C SER A 286 -19.36 22.86 19.10
N THR A 287 -18.83 22.86 17.87
CA THR A 287 -17.40 23.05 17.63
C THR A 287 -16.94 24.46 18.00
N LYS A 288 -17.74 25.49 17.70
CA LYS A 288 -17.51 26.89 18.10
C LYS A 288 -17.52 27.06 19.62
N GLU A 289 -18.52 26.51 20.29
CA GLU A 289 -18.65 26.58 21.76
C GLU A 289 -17.52 25.86 22.50
N THR A 290 -17.03 24.74 21.95
CA THR A 290 -15.93 23.97 22.54
C THR A 290 -14.61 24.73 22.49
N LYS A 291 -14.37 25.55 21.46
CA LYS A 291 -13.17 26.39 21.35
C LYS A 291 -13.17 27.58 22.30
N LEU A 292 -14.34 28.10 22.70
CA LEU A 292 -14.44 29.23 23.64
C LEU A 292 -14.23 28.82 25.12
N ARG A 293 -14.14 27.52 25.42
CA ARG A 293 -13.97 26.99 26.79
C ARG A 293 -12.54 26.53 27.12
N ILE A 294 -11.61 26.63 26.17
CA ILE A 294 -10.18 26.33 26.33
C ILE A 294 -9.44 27.66 26.47
#